data_AF-A0A531M156-F1
#
_entry.id   AF-A0A531M156-F1
#
_cell.length_a   1.000
_cell.length_b   1.000
_cell.length_c   1.000
_cell.angle_alpha   90.00
_cell.angle_beta   90.00
_cell.angle_gamma   90.00
#
_symmetry.space_group_name_H-M   'P 1'
#
loop_
_entity.id
_entity.type
_entity.pdbx_description
1 polymer ?
#
loop_
_entity_poly.entity_id
_entity_poly.type
_entity_poly.pdbx_seq_one_letter_code
_entity_poly.pdbx_strand_id
1 'polypeptide(L)'
;NKQQLTITANTQLTDAAGFSNLIIATKNGHPVRLGEVTRVVDSVQTTTTASWYDGTRAIIMAVQRQPDANTVDVVDRVKAMLPSFQDQMPAAAQIKLLNDRSTSIRQAVDDVQFTLLLTIVLVVMVIFVFLRRVTATIIPA
;
A
#
# COMPACT_ATOMS: atom_id res chain seq x y z
N ASN A 1 24.88 -19.19 -46.53
CA ASN A 1 24.65 -19.25 -45.06
C ASN A 1 25.32 -18.07 -44.37
N LYS A 2 24.63 -16.94 -44.24
CA LYS A 2 25.12 -15.80 -43.45
C LYS A 2 24.59 -15.94 -42.03
N GLN A 3 25.48 -16.16 -41.07
CA GLN A 3 25.14 -16.13 -39.64
C GLN A 3 25.37 -14.70 -39.15
N GLN A 4 24.37 -14.15 -38.46
CA GLN A 4 24.46 -12.85 -37.82
C GLN A 4 24.64 -13.10 -36.32
N LEU A 5 25.78 -12.70 -35.77
CA LEU A 5 26.09 -12.80 -34.36
C LEU A 5 26.01 -11.41 -33.75
N THR A 6 25.04 -11.19 -32.88
CA THR A 6 24.90 -9.93 -32.13
C THR A 6 25.81 -9.98 -30.92
N ILE A 7 26.83 -9.13 -30.89
CA ILE A 7 27.70 -8.95 -29.71
C ILE A 7 27.08 -7.85 -28.85
N THR A 8 26.71 -8.19 -27.62
CA THR A 8 26.21 -7.23 -26.64
C THR A 8 27.27 -7.02 -25.57
N ALA A 9 27.75 -5.79 -25.42
CA ALA A 9 28.63 -5.39 -24.33
C ALA A 9 27.80 -4.73 -23.23
N ASN A 10 27.81 -5.30 -22.02
CA ASN A 10 27.17 -4.67 -20.87
C ASN A 10 28.17 -3.75 -20.18
N THR A 11 28.04 -2.44 -20.42
CA THR A 11 28.95 -1.41 -19.89
C THR A 11 28.45 -0.80 -18.58
N GLN A 12 27.27 -1.20 -18.09
CA GLN A 12 26.69 -0.64 -16.88
C GLN A 12 27.21 -1.35 -15.62
N LEU A 13 27.79 -0.58 -14.71
CA LEU A 13 28.17 -1.04 -13.38
C LEU A 13 26.93 -1.12 -12.51
N THR A 14 26.75 -2.23 -11.80
CA THR A 14 25.52 -2.53 -11.03
C THR A 14 25.77 -2.70 -9.53
N ASP A 15 27.02 -2.80 -9.10
CA ASP A 15 27.44 -3.05 -7.73
C ASP A 15 28.58 -2.11 -7.29
N ALA A 16 28.76 -1.96 -5.99
CA ALA A 16 29.84 -1.16 -5.42
C ALA A 16 31.23 -1.61 -5.87
N ALA A 17 31.44 -2.91 -6.09
CA ALA A 17 32.72 -3.46 -6.54
C ALA A 17 33.07 -3.05 -7.99
N GLY A 18 32.07 -2.94 -8.86
CA GLY A 18 32.23 -2.37 -10.19
C GLY A 18 32.65 -0.91 -10.12
N PHE A 19 32.00 -0.13 -9.24
CA PHE A 19 32.34 1.28 -9.04
C PHE A 19 33.69 1.49 -8.35
N SER A 20 34.13 0.62 -7.46
CA SER A 20 35.44 0.75 -6.79
C SER A 20 36.60 0.70 -7.79
N ASN A 21 36.42 -0.05 -8.88
CA ASN A 21 37.42 -0.21 -9.93
C ASN A 21 37.41 0.91 -10.98
N LEU A 22 36.47 1.84 -10.90
CA LEU A 22 36.34 2.97 -11.82
C LEU A 22 37.58 3.87 -11.73
N ILE A 23 38.23 4.12 -12.88
CA ILE A 23 39.39 5.01 -12.96
C ILE A 23 38.88 6.45 -12.94
N ILE A 24 39.33 7.24 -11.96
CA ILE A 24 38.91 8.64 -11.79
C ILE A 24 39.97 9.65 -12.20
N ALA A 25 41.23 9.22 -12.27
CA ALA A 25 42.34 10.04 -12.73
C ALA A 25 43.49 9.15 -13.19
N THR A 26 44.40 9.70 -14.00
CA THR A 26 45.67 9.06 -14.35
C THR A 26 46.79 10.02 -13.99
N LYS A 27 47.71 9.60 -13.13
CA LYS A 27 48.85 10.43 -12.70
C LYS A 27 50.15 9.70 -12.99
N ASN A 28 51.05 10.32 -13.74
CA ASN A 28 52.34 9.75 -14.13
C ASN A 28 52.23 8.34 -14.77
N GLY A 29 51.20 8.09 -15.56
CA GLY A 29 50.96 6.79 -16.20
C GLY A 29 50.32 5.72 -15.30
N HIS A 30 50.09 6.02 -14.03
CA HIS A 30 49.38 5.12 -13.11
C HIS A 30 47.90 5.55 -13.00
N PRO A 31 46.94 4.65 -13.30
CA PRO A 31 45.53 4.92 -13.09
C PRO A 31 45.21 4.91 -11.59
N VAL A 32 44.47 5.92 -11.14
CA VAL A 32 43.92 6.02 -9.78
C VAL A 32 42.47 5.56 -9.81
N ARG A 33 42.14 4.58 -8.98
CA ARG A 33 40.79 4.00 -8.90
C ARG A 33 39.96 4.67 -7.81
N LEU A 34 38.64 4.71 -7.96
CA LEU A 34 37.73 5.30 -6.98
C LEU A 34 37.90 4.67 -5.59
N GLY A 35 38.08 3.35 -5.53
CA GLY A 35 38.31 2.61 -4.28
C GLY A 35 39.61 2.94 -3.55
N GLU A 36 40.59 3.55 -4.23
CA GLU A 36 41.85 3.99 -3.60
C GLU A 36 41.69 5.32 -2.86
N VAL A 37 40.64 6.08 -3.17
CA VAL A 37 40.41 7.42 -2.62
C VAL A 37 39.23 7.44 -1.63
N THR A 38 38.27 6.51 -1.78
CA THR A 38 37.11 6.42 -0.90
C THR A 38 36.63 4.99 -0.71
N ARG A 39 35.83 4.77 0.33
CA ARG A 39 35.17 3.49 0.56
C ARG A 39 33.85 3.46 -0.22
N VAL A 40 33.78 2.59 -1.23
CA VAL A 40 32.57 2.35 -2.01
C VAL A 40 31.83 1.17 -1.36
N VAL A 41 30.56 1.36 -0.99
CA VAL A 41 29.74 0.35 -0.32
C VAL A 41 28.38 0.24 -0.97
N ASP A 42 27.85 -0.98 -1.03
CA ASP A 42 26.44 -1.19 -1.34
C ASP A 42 25.61 -0.86 -0.11
N SER A 43 24.71 0.10 -0.26
CA SER A 43 23.84 0.56 0.80
C SER A 43 22.45 0.86 0.24
N VAL A 44 21.46 0.92 1.13
CA VAL A 44 20.14 1.44 0.79
C VAL A 44 20.20 2.95 0.56
N GLN A 45 19.29 3.46 -0.27
CA GLN A 45 19.20 4.88 -0.64
C GLN A 45 19.05 5.81 0.57
N THR A 46 18.44 5.32 1.66
CA THR A 46 18.17 6.13 2.84
C THR A 46 18.54 5.37 4.11
N THR A 47 19.61 5.82 4.76
CA THR A 47 20.07 5.32 6.06
C THR A 47 19.74 6.27 7.22
N THR A 48 19.30 7.50 6.91
CA THR A 48 19.00 8.56 7.88
C THR A 48 17.57 8.55 8.39
N THR A 49 16.66 7.87 7.69
CA THR A 49 15.25 7.79 8.06
C THR A 49 14.95 6.40 8.59
N ALA A 50 14.35 6.33 9.76
CA ALA A 50 13.81 5.11 10.33
C ALA A 50 12.36 5.35 10.72
N SER A 51 11.55 4.31 10.61
CA SER A 51 10.17 4.33 11.11
C SER A 51 10.04 3.30 12.22
N TRP A 52 9.16 3.60 13.16
CA TRP A 52 8.85 2.72 14.29
C TRP A 52 7.34 2.55 14.37
N TYR A 53 6.93 1.37 14.80
CA TYR A 53 5.56 1.05 15.14
C TYR A 53 5.57 0.26 16.45
N ASP A 54 4.83 0.75 17.45
CA ASP A 54 4.79 0.21 18.81
C ASP A 54 6.18 -0.09 19.41
N GLY A 55 7.11 0.87 19.27
CA GLY A 55 8.49 0.74 19.78
C GLY A 55 9.41 -0.19 18.98
N THR A 56 8.89 -0.88 17.97
CA THR A 56 9.66 -1.77 17.09
C THR A 56 9.98 -1.08 15.77
N ARG A 57 11.18 -1.26 15.23
CA ARG A 57 11.55 -0.69 13.91
C ARG A 57 10.67 -1.31 12.82
N ALA A 58 10.07 -0.47 12.00
CA ALA A 58 9.11 -0.85 10.97
C ALA A 58 9.36 -0.06 9.68
N ILE A 59 8.79 -0.54 8.57
CA ILE A 59 8.69 0.22 7.33
C ILE A 59 7.23 0.66 7.19
N ILE A 60 7.00 1.98 7.12
CA ILE A 60 5.65 2.53 6.95
C ILE A 60 5.42 2.83 5.48
N MET A 61 4.37 2.25 4.92
CA MET A 61 3.93 2.51 3.55
C MET A 61 2.55 3.14 3.58
N ALA A 62 2.44 4.37 3.08
CA ALA A 62 1.17 5.04 2.93
C ALA A 62 0.55 4.69 1.58
N VAL A 63 -0.64 4.07 1.59
CA VAL A 63 -1.42 3.85 0.38
C VAL A 63 -2.33 5.06 0.16
N GLN A 64 -2.14 5.75 -0.95
CA GLN A 64 -2.95 6.89 -1.34
C GLN A 64 -3.90 6.47 -2.45
N ARG A 65 -5.20 6.70 -2.25
CA ARG A 65 -6.19 6.54 -3.31
C ARG A 65 -5.95 7.60 -4.39
N GLN A 66 -6.24 7.26 -5.63
CA GLN A 66 -6.28 8.25 -6.71
C GLN A 66 -7.42 9.25 -6.49
N PRO A 67 -7.33 10.47 -7.05
CA PRO A 67 -8.48 11.37 -7.16
C PRO A 67 -9.70 10.61 -7.74
N ASP A 68 -10.89 10.93 -7.25
CA ASP A 68 -12.17 10.34 -7.69
C ASP A 68 -12.38 8.84 -7.40
N ALA A 69 -11.38 8.12 -6.90
CA ALA A 69 -11.54 6.72 -6.52
C ALA A 69 -12.31 6.56 -5.20
N ASN A 70 -13.20 5.56 -5.13
CA ASN A 70 -13.90 5.19 -3.90
C ASN A 70 -12.93 4.63 -2.85
N THR A 71 -12.87 5.27 -1.69
CA THR A 71 -11.99 4.87 -0.59
C THR A 71 -12.26 3.44 -0.10
N VAL A 72 -13.53 3.04 -0.01
CA VAL A 72 -13.92 1.71 0.52
C VAL A 72 -13.45 0.61 -0.43
N ASP A 73 -13.74 0.76 -1.73
CA ASP A 73 -13.35 -0.21 -2.75
C ASP A 73 -11.82 -0.33 -2.88
N VAL A 74 -11.11 0.80 -2.78
CA VAL A 74 -9.64 0.81 -2.80
C VAL A 74 -9.07 0.05 -1.62
N VAL A 75 -9.58 0.29 -0.41
CA VAL A 75 -9.12 -0.44 0.78
C VAL A 75 -9.40 -1.94 0.65
N ASP A 76 -10.56 -2.33 0.15
CA ASP A 76 -10.92 -3.74 -0.01
C ASP A 76 -9.98 -4.45 -0.98
N ARG A 77 -9.66 -3.81 -2.11
CA ARG A 77 -8.69 -4.35 -3.08
C ARG A 77 -7.30 -4.47 -2.46
N VAL A 78 -6.86 -3.46 -1.71
CA VAL A 78 -5.56 -3.50 -1.01
C VAL A 78 -5.53 -4.67 -0.03
N LYS A 79 -6.56 -4.82 0.82
CA LYS A 79 -6.67 -5.93 1.77
C LYS A 79 -6.71 -7.29 1.08
N ALA A 80 -7.40 -7.40 -0.05
CA ALA A 80 -7.46 -8.63 -0.83
C ALA A 80 -6.10 -9.06 -1.40
N MET A 81 -5.20 -8.11 -1.65
CA MET A 81 -3.83 -8.39 -2.10
C MET A 81 -2.87 -8.69 -0.94
N LEU A 82 -3.16 -8.28 0.29
CA LEU A 82 -2.24 -8.48 1.43
C LEU A 82 -1.85 -9.95 1.68
N PRO A 83 -2.75 -10.94 1.60
CA PRO A 83 -2.39 -12.34 1.84
C PRO A 83 -1.30 -12.83 0.88
N SER A 84 -1.40 -12.52 -0.41
CA SER A 84 -0.40 -12.98 -1.39
C SER A 84 0.97 -12.35 -1.18
N PHE A 85 1.03 -11.15 -0.61
CA PHE A 85 2.30 -10.55 -0.18
C PHE A 85 2.83 -11.19 1.10
N GLN A 86 1.96 -11.48 2.08
CA GLN A 86 2.36 -12.17 3.31
C GLN A 86 2.95 -13.55 3.03
N ASP A 87 2.40 -14.28 2.06
CA ASP A 87 2.89 -15.62 1.68
C ASP A 87 4.31 -15.60 1.06
N GLN A 88 4.72 -14.47 0.48
CA GLN A 88 6.05 -14.30 -0.13
C GLN A 88 7.07 -13.74 0.87
N MET A 89 6.66 -13.36 2.08
CA MET A 89 7.54 -12.78 3.07
C MET A 89 8.27 -13.84 3.89
N PRO A 90 9.51 -13.55 4.34
CA PRO A 90 10.19 -14.39 5.32
C PRO A 90 9.38 -14.45 6.63
N ALA A 91 9.44 -15.57 7.35
CA ALA A 91 8.69 -15.78 8.61
C ALA A 91 8.94 -14.71 9.70
N ALA A 92 10.05 -13.96 9.61
CA ALA A 92 10.38 -12.88 10.53
C ALA A 92 9.69 -11.54 10.21
N ALA A 93 9.00 -11.41 9.07
CA ALA A 93 8.34 -10.20 8.64
C ALA A 93 6.82 -10.32 8.73
N GLN A 94 6.16 -9.27 9.21
CA GLN A 94 4.72 -9.19 9.35
C GLN A 94 4.19 -7.87 8.77
N ILE A 95 3.03 -7.93 8.11
CA ILE A 95 2.32 -6.73 7.64
C ILE A 95 1.18 -6.45 8.62
N LYS A 96 1.14 -5.22 9.14
CA LYS A 96 0.05 -4.74 10.00
C LYS A 96 -0.62 -3.54 9.36
N LEU A 97 -1.95 -3.54 9.36
CA LEU A 97 -2.75 -2.42 8.89
C LEU A 97 -2.79 -1.35 9.99
N LEU A 98 -2.29 -0.15 9.70
CA LEU A 98 -2.13 0.89 10.72
C LEU A 98 -3.35 1.81 10.81
N ASN A 99 -3.81 2.32 9.67
CA ASN A 99 -4.94 3.23 9.60
C ASN A 99 -5.80 2.89 8.38
N ASP A 100 -7.09 2.67 8.62
CA ASP A 100 -8.08 2.33 7.60
C ASP A 100 -9.20 3.35 7.58
N ARG A 101 -9.17 4.23 6.58
CA ARG A 101 -10.18 5.27 6.39
C ARG A 101 -11.55 4.74 5.94
N SER A 102 -11.65 3.49 5.48
CA SER A 102 -12.94 2.89 5.11
C SER A 102 -13.80 2.55 6.33
N THR A 103 -13.20 2.37 7.50
CA THR A 103 -13.91 1.94 8.73
C THR A 103 -14.99 2.93 9.14
N SER A 104 -14.65 4.22 9.28
CA SER A 104 -15.61 5.27 9.63
C SER A 104 -16.70 5.45 8.57
N ILE A 105 -16.38 5.24 7.28
CA ILE A 105 -17.36 5.31 6.20
C ILE A 105 -18.37 4.16 6.34
N ARG A 106 -17.89 2.93 6.56
CA ARG A 106 -18.75 1.76 6.75
C ARG A 106 -19.65 1.92 7.97
N GLN A 107 -19.09 2.35 9.10
CA GLN A 107 -19.86 2.62 10.33
C GLN A 107 -20.96 3.65 10.09
N ALA A 108 -20.66 4.76 9.40
CA ALA A 108 -21.67 5.77 9.09
C ALA A 108 -22.78 5.22 8.17
N VAL A 109 -22.44 4.37 7.20
CA VAL A 109 -23.43 3.74 6.32
C VAL A 109 -24.32 2.76 7.12
N ASP A 110 -23.73 1.95 7.98
CA ASP A 110 -24.45 0.99 8.82
C ASP A 110 -25.41 1.71 9.78
N ASP A 111 -24.96 2.79 10.41
CA ASP A 111 -25.79 3.63 11.29
C ASP A 111 -26.98 4.27 10.54
N VAL A 112 -26.74 4.74 9.31
CA VAL A 112 -27.80 5.30 8.46
C VAL A 112 -28.81 4.21 8.08
N GLN A 113 -28.35 3.01 7.71
CA GLN A 113 -29.23 1.89 7.40
C GLN A 113 -30.10 1.46 8.59
N PHE A 114 -29.49 1.38 9.78
CA PHE A 114 -30.21 1.07 11.01
C PHE A 114 -31.27 2.13 11.32
N THR A 115 -30.90 3.41 11.23
CA THR A 115 -31.81 4.52 11.51
C THR A 115 -32.97 4.55 10.52
N LEU A 116 -32.71 4.29 9.24
CA LEU A 116 -33.75 4.21 8.21
C LEU A 116 -34.74 3.09 8.51
N LEU A 117 -34.26 1.89 8.82
CA LEU A 117 -35.10 0.75 9.15
C LEU A 117 -35.93 1.01 10.41
N LEU A 118 -35.30 1.55 11.47
CA LEU A 118 -35.98 1.93 12.71
C LEU A 118 -37.10 2.95 12.42
N THR A 119 -36.81 3.94 11.56
CA THR A 119 -37.79 4.97 11.19
C THR A 119 -38.97 4.35 10.44
N ILE A 120 -38.73 3.48 9.47
CA ILE A 120 -39.80 2.78 8.73
C ILE A 120 -40.69 2.00 9.69
N VAL A 121 -40.10 1.18 10.56
CA VAL A 121 -40.83 0.36 11.54
C VAL A 121 -41.66 1.24 12.47
N LEU A 122 -41.09 2.35 12.95
CA LEU A 122 -41.76 3.26 13.86
C LEU A 122 -42.93 3.99 13.17
N VAL A 123 -42.78 4.40 11.92
CA VAL A 123 -43.86 5.01 11.12
C VAL A 123 -45.01 4.02 10.92
N VAL A 124 -44.71 2.78 10.51
CA VAL A 124 -45.73 1.73 10.34
C VAL A 124 -46.47 1.46 11.66
N MET A 125 -45.74 1.39 12.78
CA MET A 125 -46.33 1.20 14.11
C MET A 125 -47.27 2.35 14.48
N VAL A 126 -46.88 3.60 14.25
CA VAL A 126 -47.72 4.77 14.55
C VAL A 126 -49.00 4.76 13.72
N ILE A 127 -48.91 4.53 12.40
CA ILE A 127 -50.07 4.44 11.51
C ILE A 127 -51.02 3.32 11.96
N PHE A 128 -50.47 2.16 12.34
CA PHE A 128 -51.24 1.03 12.87
C PHE A 128 -52.05 1.40 14.12
N VAL A 129 -51.42 2.09 15.08
CA VAL A 129 -52.08 2.52 16.33
C VAL A 129 -53.26 3.45 16.06
N PHE A 130 -53.15 4.38 15.11
CA PHE A 130 -54.23 5.31 14.77
C PHE A 130 -55.37 4.67 13.99
N LEU A 131 -55.07 3.76 13.05
CA LEU A 131 -56.10 3.19 12.17
C LEU A 131 -56.88 2.02 12.80
N ARG A 132 -56.34 1.35 13.84
CA ARG A 132 -56.97 0.20 14.55
C ARG A 132 -57.46 -0.93 13.63
N ARG A 133 -57.07 -0.94 12.35
CA ARG A 133 -57.41 -1.94 11.32
C ARG A 133 -56.16 -2.24 10.48
N VAL A 134 -55.71 -3.49 10.56
CA VAL A 134 -54.49 -4.01 9.90
C VAL A 134 -54.49 -3.74 8.38
N THR A 135 -55.66 -3.75 7.74
CA THR A 135 -55.81 -3.58 6.29
C THR A 135 -55.63 -2.13 5.80
N ALA A 136 -55.75 -1.12 6.65
CA ALA A 136 -55.60 0.28 6.25
C ALA A 136 -54.15 0.79 6.35
N THR A 137 -53.27 0.06 7.05
CA THR A 137 -51.86 0.43 7.28
C THR A 137 -50.93 0.00 6.16
N ILE A 138 -51.30 -1.02 5.37
CA ILE A 138 -50.47 -1.54 4.26
C ILE A 138 -50.69 -0.77 2.95
N ILE A 139 -51.77 0.01 2.83
CA ILE A 139 -52.16 0.69 1.59
C ILE A 139 -51.28 1.92 1.23
N PRO A 140 -50.71 2.69 2.19
CA PRO A 140 -49.77 3.76 1.86
C PRO A 140 -48.29 3.37 1.98
N ALA A 141 -47.96 2.08 2.15
CA ALA A 141 -46.58 1.57 2.19
C ALA A 141 -46.13 1.04 0.83
#